data_AF-A0A1F5Z6Z4-F1
#
_entry.id   AF-A0A1F5Z6Z4-F1
#
_cell.length_a   1.000
_cell.length_b   1.000
_cell.length_c   1.000
_cell.angle_alpha   90.00
_cell.angle_beta   90.00
_cell.angle_gamma   90.00
#
_symmetry.space_group_name_H-M   'P 1'
#
loop_
_entity.id
_entity.type
_entity.pdbx_description
1 polymer ?
#
loop_
_entity_poly.entity_id
_entity_poly.type
_entity_poly.pdbx_seq_one_letter_code
_entity_poly.pdbx_strand_id
1 'polypeptide(L)' 'MYDLLAVSYAIDIKLFKTIEVNVSCEIKDKIRYGKTFIRKGLKHNCLLVENVEAEKIKEIFFKILNKNNI' A
#
# COMPACT_ATOMS: atom_id res chain seq x y z
N MET A 1 5.40 0.45 -10.41
CA MET A 1 5.15 1.65 -9.60
C MET A 1 4.81 1.25 -8.17
N TYR A 2 5.71 0.58 -7.43
CA TYR A 2 5.37 0.09 -6.07
C TYR A 2 5.51 1.21 -5.03
N ASP A 3 6.70 1.79 -4.88
CA ASP A 3 6.94 2.84 -3.87
C ASP A 3 6.11 4.11 -4.11
N LEU A 4 5.81 4.41 -5.38
CA LEU A 4 4.92 5.52 -5.73
C LEU A 4 3.53 5.37 -5.12
N LEU A 5 3.01 4.15 -4.96
CA LEU A 5 1.71 3.93 -4.31
C LEU A 5 1.76 4.32 -2.83
N ALA A 6 2.88 4.12 -2.15
CA ALA A 6 3.04 4.56 -0.76
C ALA A 6 3.07 6.08 -0.65
N VAL A 7 3.73 6.77 -1.58
CA VAL A 7 3.71 8.24 -1.65
C VAL A 7 2.31 8.76 -1.98
N SER A 8 1.64 8.15 -2.97
CA SER A 8 0.27 8.51 -3.34
C SER A 8 -0.73 8.29 -2.19
N TYR A 9 -0.55 7.24 -1.39
CA TYR A 9 -1.35 6.99 -0.19
C TYR A 9 -1.22 8.11 0.84
N ALA A 10 0.00 8.63 1.03
CA ALA A 10 0.25 9.75 1.93
C ALA A 10 -0.35 11.08 1.43
N ILE A 11 -0.52 11.23 0.11
CA ILE A 11 -1.10 12.44 -0.51
C ILE A 11 -2.63 12.40 -0.48
N ASP A 12 -3.23 11.30 -0.95
CA ASP A 12 -4.69 11.13 -0.99
C ASP A 12 -5.09 9.69 -0.68
N ILE A 13 -5.34 9.45 0.61
CA ILE A 13 -5.79 8.16 1.13
C ILE A 13 -7.13 7.69 0.52
N LYS A 14 -7.97 8.60 0.00
CA LYS A 14 -9.30 8.24 -0.55
C LYS A 14 -9.20 7.41 -1.83
N LEU A 15 -8.05 7.44 -2.50
CA LEU A 15 -7.76 6.62 -3.69
C LEU A 15 -7.54 5.14 -3.34
N PHE A 16 -7.47 4.80 -2.05
CA PHE A 16 -7.10 3.48 -1.57
C PHE A 16 -8.22 2.87 -0.73
N LYS A 17 -8.61 1.64 -1.08
CA LYS A 17 -9.49 0.84 -0.24
C LYS A 17 -8.66 0.08 0.77
N THR A 18 -8.82 0.40 2.05
CA THR A 18 -8.09 -0.24 3.14
C THR A 18 -8.98 -1.09 4.04
N ILE A 19 -8.40 -2.13 4.64
CA ILE A 19 -9.00 -2.89 5.73
C ILE A 19 -8.09 -2.89 6.95
N GLU A 20 -8.67 -2.92 8.15
CA GLU A 20 -7.92 -3.16 9.37
C GLU A 20 -7.61 -4.66 9.50
N VAL A 21 -6.35 -4.98 9.79
CA VAL A 21 -5.88 -6.36 9.93
C VAL A 21 -4.87 -6.48 11.06
N ASN A 22 -4.65 -7.71 11.50
CA ASN A 22 -3.47 -8.05 12.28
C ASN A 22 -2.36 -8.56 11.35
N VAL A 23 -1.20 -7.94 11.42
CA VAL A 23 -0.01 -8.27 10.65
C VAL A 23 1.11 -8.71 11.60
N SER A 24 1.81 -9.77 11.19
CA SER A 24 3.03 -10.27 11.85
C SER A 24 4.04 -10.74 10.80
N CYS A 25 5.32 -10.83 11.18
CA CYS A 25 6.40 -11.26 10.31
C CYS A 25 7.06 -12.53 10.88
N GLU A 26 7.38 -13.50 10.02
CA GLU A 26 8.17 -14.67 10.39
C GLU A 26 9.64 -14.29 10.57
N ILE A 27 10.22 -14.64 11.73
CA ILE A 27 11.61 -14.34 12.07
C ILE A 27 12.42 -15.55 12.53
N LYS A 28 11.81 -16.73 12.65
CA LYS A 28 12.45 -17.94 13.19
C LYS A 28 12.64 -19.02 12.12
N ASP A 29 11.62 -19.25 11.30
CA ASP A 29 11.66 -20.25 10.23
C ASP A 29 12.56 -19.78 9.08
N LYS A 30 13.63 -20.53 8.78
CA LYS A 30 14.61 -20.17 7.75
C LYS A 30 14.03 -20.11 6.33
N ILE A 31 13.01 -20.91 6.03
CA ILE A 31 12.39 -20.97 4.70
C ILE A 31 11.40 -19.82 4.52
N ARG A 32 10.68 -19.48 5.59
CA ARG A 32 9.63 -18.45 5.56
C ARG A 32 10.08 -17.11 6.14
N TYR A 33 11.36 -16.94 6.46
CA TYR A 33 11.90 -15.72 7.06
C TYR A 33 11.52 -14.47 6.24
N GLY A 34 10.97 -13.45 6.90
CA GLY A 34 10.50 -12.23 6.26
C GLY A 34 9.08 -12.33 5.68
N LYS A 35 8.44 -13.51 5.70
CA LYS A 35 7.06 -13.66 5.24
C LYS A 35 6.12 -12.88 6.15
N THR A 36 5.33 -12.00 5.55
CA THR A 36 4.26 -11.26 6.22
C THR A 36 2.99 -12.11 6.29
N PHE A 37 2.47 -12.30 7.50
CA PHE A 37 1.19 -12.97 7.73
C PHE A 37 0.09 -11.96 8.01
N ILE A 38 -1.00 -12.05 7.27
CA ILE A 38 -2.19 -11.21 7.41
C ILE A 38 -3.29 -12.08 8.02
N ARG A 39 -3.83 -11.68 9.19
CA ARG A 39 -4.83 -12.45 9.93
C ARG A 39 -6.08 -11.60 10.19
N LYS A 40 -7.24 -12.19 9.90
CA LYS A 40 -8.56 -11.63 10.22
C LYS A 40 -9.04 -12.17 11.57
N GLY A 41 -9.81 -11.38 12.32
CA GLY A 41 -10.40 -11.81 13.61
C GLY A 41 -9.48 -11.72 14.83
N LEU A 42 -8.29 -11.11 14.69
CA LEU A 42 -7.40 -10.78 15.81
C LEU A 42 -7.38 -9.25 16.02
N LYS A 43 -6.91 -8.79 17.19
CA LYS A 43 -6.73 -7.35 17.45
C LYS A 43 -5.88 -6.71 16.34
N HIS A 44 -6.44 -5.73 15.66
CA HIS A 44 -5.79 -5.07 14.52
C HIS A 44 -4.58 -4.25 14.97
N ASN A 45 -3.55 -4.20 14.12
CA ASN A 45 -2.35 -3.40 14.32
C ASN A 45 -1.87 -2.68 13.05
N CYS A 46 -2.58 -2.84 11.93
CA CYS A 46 -2.17 -2.31 10.63
C CYS A 46 -3.37 -2.08 9.72
N LEU A 47 -3.26 -1.07 8.84
CA LEU A 47 -4.14 -0.87 7.70
C LEU A 47 -3.51 -1.51 6.46
N LEU A 48 -4.20 -2.47 5.86
CA LEU A 48 -3.80 -3.09 4.61
C LEU A 48 -4.57 -2.45 3.46
N VAL A 49 -3.84 -2.01 2.43
CA VAL A 49 -4.44 -1.60 1.15
C VAL A 49 -4.82 -2.86 0.36
N GLU A 50 -6.11 -3.06 0.10
CA GLU A 50 -6.60 -4.17 -0.75
C GLU A 50 -6.69 -3.78 -2.22
N ASN A 51 -7.03 -2.52 -2.49
CA ASN A 51 -7.22 -2.03 -3.84
C ASN A 51 -6.91 -0.54 -3.94
N VAL A 52 -6.60 -0.08 -5.14
CA VAL A 52 -6.23 1.30 -5.44
C VAL A 52 -6.86 1.74 -6.76
N GLU A 53 -7.31 2.99 -6.81
CA GLU A 53 -7.74 3.66 -8.04
C GLU A 53 -6.54 4.04 -8.91
N ALA A 54 -5.87 3.04 -9.50
CA ALA A 54 -4.60 3.19 -10.19
C ALA A 54 -4.64 4.19 -11.37
N GLU A 55 -5.76 4.25 -12.10
CA GLU A 55 -5.91 5.20 -13.23
C GLU A 55 -5.91 6.66 -12.74
N LYS A 56 -6.58 6.96 -11.62
CA LYS A 56 -6.54 8.31 -11.02
C LYS A 56 -5.13 8.69 -10.57
N ILE A 57 -4.38 7.74 -10.02
CA ILE A 57 -2.96 7.96 -9.64
C ILE A 57 -2.11 8.26 -10.88
N LYS A 58 -2.30 7.51 -11.97
CA LYS A 58 -1.60 7.79 -13.24
C LYS A 58 -1.92 9.18 -13.75
N GLU A 59 -3.18 9.60 -13.75
CA GLU A 59 -3.57 10.95 -14.17
C GLU A 59 -2.89 12.04 -13.33
N ILE A 60 -2.84 11.88 -12.01
CA ILE A 60 -2.12 12.80 -11.12
C ILE A 60 -0.64 12.86 -11.50
N PHE A 61 -0.03 11.69 -11.71
CA PHE A 61 1.38 11.58 -12.06
C PHE A 61 1.70 12.24 -13.42
N PHE A 62 0.90 11.96 -14.46
CA PHE A 62 1.06 12.60 -15.78
C PHE A 62 0.84 14.12 -15.70
N LYS A 63 -0.14 14.59 -14.92
CA LYS A 63 -0.32 16.03 -14.68
C LYS A 63 0.92 16.66 -14.05
N ILE A 64 1.59 15.98 -13.10
CA ILE A 64 2.82 16.47 -12.48
C ILE A 64 3.97 16.50 -13.49
N LEU A 65 4.18 15.43 -14.25
CA LEU A 65 5.25 15.37 -15.26
C LEU A 65 5.07 16.45 -16.34
N ASN A 66 3.87 16.53 -16.92
CA ASN A 66 3.56 17.50 -17.98
C ASN A 66 3.62 18.95 -17.49
N LYS A 67 3.30 19.22 -16.21
CA LYS A 67 3.43 20.57 -15.64
C LYS A 67 4.89 21.00 -15.47
N ASN A 68 5.81 20.05 -15.38
CA ASN A 68 7.25 20.30 -15.19
C ASN A 68 8.08 20.19 -16.48
N ASN A 69 7.47 19.98 -17.66
CA ASN A 69 8.16 19.81 -18.96
C ASN A 69 9.33 18.79 -18.91
N ILE A 70 9.15 17.65 -18.24
CA ILE A 70 10.06 16.50 -18.31
C ILE A 70 9.64 15.58 -19.45
#